data_AF-A0A7S3Q4A4-F1
#
_entry.id   AF-A0A7S3Q4A4-F1
#
_cell.length_a   1.000
_cell.length_b   1.000
_cell.length_c   1.000
_cell.angle_alpha   90.00
_cell.angle_beta   90.00
_cell.angle_gamma   90.00
#
_symmetry.space_group_name_H-M   'P 1'
#
loop_
_entity.id
_entity.type
_entity.pdbx_description
1 polymer ?
#
loop_
_entity_poly.entity_id
_entity_poly.type
_entity_poly.pdbx_seq_one_letter_code
_entity_poly.pdbx_strand_id
1 'polypeptide(L)'
;MIAATSNRTMTLLGGTSKRLFTVGGSKQGSSNLKSLQSGSKVPLSLSQLKYFSSNNGDNRRHPNDGPLDHSYYQSDDRFKDSKPTVAYAKGMPRSFSAMRHEQILQLCVEGSHQARREALVRNVMTVDNVEHDDAAKVVSKISEENRSHMYLEYLPYHTGIATAGIFGAVSFPMVFHPGTVLWFNEKFVTAEVPEIADLETILEVGSFSWSWMEPIIGQASFIFLVLQFVRSQAINLGLKPYGHKILGVRSKRMCKKYPQYDPIFLEWFSESDALYGKLK
;
A
#
# COMPACT_ATOMS: atom_id res chain seq x y z
N MET A 1 -54.81 25.73 29.40
CA MET A 1 -53.41 26.00 29.79
C MET A 1 -53.24 25.54 31.23
N ILE A 2 -52.69 24.35 31.41
CA ILE A 2 -52.69 23.62 32.69
C ILE A 2 -51.25 23.20 32.98
N ALA A 3 -50.73 23.69 34.10
CA ALA A 3 -49.62 23.09 34.82
C ALA A 3 -50.19 22.52 36.12
N ALA A 4 -49.94 21.25 36.43
CA ALA A 4 -49.80 20.69 37.79
C ALA A 4 -49.54 19.17 37.75
N THR A 5 -48.44 18.77 38.41
CA THR A 5 -48.21 17.53 39.22
C THR A 5 -48.53 16.14 38.65
N SER A 6 -47.53 15.24 38.67
CA SER A 6 -47.55 14.07 39.58
C SER A 6 -46.23 13.26 39.54
N ASN A 7 -45.82 12.82 40.73
CA ASN A 7 -44.65 12.00 41.06
C ASN A 7 -44.70 10.58 40.48
N ARG A 8 -43.52 10.00 40.15
CA ARG A 8 -43.13 8.65 40.60
C ARG A 8 -41.66 8.34 40.34
N THR A 9 -40.91 8.31 41.43
CA THR A 9 -39.65 7.59 41.64
C THR A 9 -39.84 6.07 41.51
N MET A 10 -38.89 5.37 40.88
CA MET A 10 -38.64 3.96 41.19
C MET A 10 -37.15 3.62 41.01
N THR A 11 -36.55 3.26 42.14
CA THR A 11 -35.17 2.79 42.37
C THR A 11 -35.22 1.27 42.58
N LEU A 12 -34.25 0.49 42.06
CA LEU A 12 -33.91 -0.89 42.48
C LEU A 12 -32.52 -1.20 41.85
N LEU A 13 -31.39 -1.18 42.59
CA LEU A 13 -30.75 -2.31 43.32
C LEU A 13 -30.73 -3.61 42.47
N GLY A 14 -29.61 -4.24 42.12
CA GLY A 14 -28.44 -4.59 42.92
C GLY A 14 -28.35 -6.12 42.96
N GLY A 15 -27.32 -6.75 42.39
CA GLY A 15 -27.26 -8.22 42.26
C GLY A 15 -25.88 -8.76 41.90
N THR A 16 -25.01 -8.84 42.90
CA THR A 16 -23.77 -9.64 42.89
C THR A 16 -24.08 -11.14 42.88
N SER A 17 -23.40 -11.94 42.06
CA SER A 17 -23.40 -13.40 42.20
C SER A 17 -21.98 -13.96 42.16
N LYS A 18 -21.57 -14.48 43.32
CA LYS A 18 -20.37 -15.29 43.54
C LYS A 18 -20.53 -16.64 42.85
N ARG A 19 -19.48 -17.15 42.20
CA ARG A 19 -19.24 -18.60 42.14
C ARG A 19 -17.79 -18.89 42.48
N LEU A 20 -17.64 -19.46 43.67
CA LEU A 20 -16.50 -20.22 44.15
C LEU A 20 -16.55 -21.60 43.44
N PHE A 21 -15.46 -22.05 42.85
CA PHE A 21 -15.13 -23.48 42.72
C PHE A 21 -13.62 -23.63 42.81
N THR A 22 -13.19 -24.46 43.75
CA THR A 22 -11.81 -24.76 44.11
C THR A 22 -11.25 -25.93 43.30
N VAL A 23 -10.00 -25.77 42.85
CA VAL A 23 -8.85 -26.70 42.81
C VAL A 23 -9.04 -28.11 42.21
N GLY A 24 -8.29 -28.38 41.14
CA GLY A 24 -7.91 -29.72 40.68
C GLY A 24 -7.06 -29.64 39.41
N GLY A 25 -5.83 -30.16 39.44
CA GLY A 25 -4.79 -29.90 38.43
C GLY A 25 -4.77 -30.81 37.20
N SER A 26 -3.60 -30.81 36.55
CA SER A 26 -3.08 -31.76 35.55
C SER A 26 -3.34 -31.47 34.05
N LYS A 27 -2.22 -31.12 33.39
CA LYS A 27 -1.69 -31.59 32.08
C LYS A 27 -2.45 -31.30 30.76
N GLN A 28 -1.70 -30.61 29.89
CA GLN A 28 -1.45 -30.88 28.45
C GLN A 28 -2.59 -31.46 27.60
N GLY A 29 -2.98 -30.72 26.55
CA GLY A 29 -3.70 -31.31 25.41
C GLY A 29 -4.32 -30.29 24.46
N SER A 30 -3.56 -29.92 23.43
CA SER A 30 -3.97 -29.53 22.06
C SER A 30 -5.47 -29.28 21.76
N SER A 31 -5.80 -28.10 21.24
CA SER A 31 -6.14 -27.90 19.81
C SER A 31 -7.02 -26.66 19.53
N ASN A 32 -6.56 -25.88 18.55
CA ASN A 32 -7.29 -25.11 17.54
C ASN A 32 -8.54 -24.27 17.91
N LEU A 33 -8.38 -22.95 17.78
CA LEU A 33 -9.38 -22.12 17.09
C LEU A 33 -8.69 -21.03 16.25
N LYS A 34 -9.00 -21.05 14.96
CA LYS A 34 -8.58 -20.10 13.93
C LYS A 34 -9.20 -18.72 14.18
N SER A 35 -8.49 -17.63 13.90
CA SER A 35 -8.82 -16.73 12.78
C SER A 35 -8.13 -15.35 12.86
N LEU A 36 -7.78 -14.83 11.67
CA LEU A 36 -7.55 -13.42 11.32
C LEU A 36 -6.38 -12.67 11.98
N GLN A 37 -5.20 -12.69 11.33
CA GLN A 37 -4.41 -11.49 11.00
C GLN A 37 -3.45 -11.82 9.83
N SER A 38 -3.83 -11.46 8.60
CA SER A 38 -2.94 -11.45 7.44
C SER A 38 -2.15 -10.14 7.40
N GLY A 39 -1.07 -10.09 8.16
CA GLY A 39 0.04 -9.19 7.95
C GLY A 39 1.29 -10.01 8.24
N SER A 40 2.16 -10.22 7.25
CA SER A 40 3.35 -11.06 7.42
C SER A 40 4.34 -10.37 8.38
N LYS A 41 4.12 -10.53 9.68
CA LYS A 41 5.16 -10.39 10.69
C LYS A 41 6.06 -11.62 10.55
N VAL A 42 7.02 -11.55 9.64
CA VAL A 42 8.14 -12.48 9.70
C VAL A 42 8.91 -12.10 10.98
N PRO A 43 8.98 -12.96 12.01
CA PRO A 43 9.82 -12.68 13.16
C PRO A 43 11.27 -12.56 12.67
N LEU A 44 11.93 -11.46 13.02
CA LEU A 44 13.35 -11.22 12.74
C LEU A 44 14.14 -12.48 13.08
N SER A 45 14.92 -13.01 12.13
CA SER A 45 15.75 -14.18 12.41
C SER A 45 16.86 -13.80 13.41
N LEU A 46 17.29 -14.77 14.23
CA LEU A 46 18.42 -14.59 15.15
C LEU A 46 19.72 -14.14 14.45
N SER A 47 19.85 -14.38 13.13
CA SER A 47 20.95 -13.88 12.33
C SER A 47 20.84 -12.38 11.99
N GLN A 48 19.63 -11.82 11.88
CA GLN A 48 19.44 -10.36 11.72
C GLN A 48 19.70 -9.61 13.02
N LEU A 49 19.39 -10.22 14.17
CA LEU A 49 19.70 -9.66 15.50
C LEU A 49 21.20 -9.56 15.80
N LYS A 50 22.03 -10.39 15.16
CA LYS A 50 23.50 -10.31 15.30
C LYS A 50 24.08 -9.00 14.78
N TYR A 51 23.45 -8.36 13.80
CA TYR A 51 23.88 -7.05 13.28
C TYR A 51 23.56 -5.87 14.20
N PHE A 52 22.68 -6.07 15.19
CA PHE A 52 22.37 -5.08 16.22
C PHE A 52 23.20 -5.25 17.51
N SER A 53 24.04 -6.28 17.58
CA SER A 53 24.92 -6.49 18.73
C SER A 53 26.21 -5.71 18.53
N SER A 54 26.20 -4.44 18.96
CA SER A 54 27.42 -3.65 19.09
C SER A 54 28.33 -4.30 20.12
N ASN A 55 29.46 -4.83 19.65
CA ASN A 55 30.46 -5.44 20.50
C ASN A 55 31.16 -4.32 21.29
N ASN A 56 31.01 -4.37 22.62
CA ASN A 56 31.18 -3.27 23.57
C ASN A 56 32.67 -2.90 23.84
N GLY A 57 33.49 -2.72 22.80
CA GLY A 57 34.95 -2.65 22.95
C GLY A 57 35.71 -1.56 22.20
N ASP A 58 35.12 -0.83 21.26
CA ASP A 58 35.89 0.13 20.45
C ASP A 58 35.63 1.59 20.83
N ASN A 59 36.66 2.22 21.41
CA ASN A 59 36.66 3.57 22.00
C ASN A 59 36.85 4.68 20.94
N ARG A 60 36.16 4.59 19.80
CA ARG A 60 36.06 5.70 18.83
C ARG A 60 34.65 6.29 18.86
N ARG A 61 34.25 6.77 20.03
CA ARG A 61 33.00 7.49 20.24
C ARG A 61 33.22 8.96 19.95
N HIS A 62 32.34 9.57 19.16
CA HIS A 62 32.26 11.02 19.10
C HIS A 62 31.97 11.52 20.52
N PRO A 63 32.57 12.62 21.00
CA PRO A 63 32.40 13.09 22.39
C PRO A 63 30.95 13.37 22.83
N ASN A 64 29.99 13.29 21.92
CA ASN A 64 28.56 13.53 22.16
C ASN A 64 27.69 12.26 22.14
N ASP A 65 28.25 11.07 21.92
CA ASP A 65 27.48 9.83 21.86
C ASP A 65 27.70 9.01 23.14
N GLY A 66 26.68 8.99 24.01
CA GLY A 66 26.69 8.33 25.33
C GLY A 66 26.48 6.80 25.28
N PRO A 67 26.59 6.10 26.43
CA PRO A 67 26.74 4.64 26.49
C PRO A 67 25.45 3.82 26.32
N LEU A 68 24.28 4.46 26.24
CA LEU A 68 22.97 3.81 26.15
C LEU A 68 22.04 4.68 25.29
N ASP A 69 22.24 4.68 23.99
CA ASP A 69 21.27 5.29 23.05
C ASP A 69 20.05 4.38 22.93
N HIS A 70 19.20 4.36 23.97
CA HIS A 70 17.80 3.91 23.96
C HIS A 70 17.13 4.34 25.28
N SER A 71 16.71 5.60 25.43
CA SER A 71 15.59 5.98 26.31
C SER A 71 15.24 7.47 26.20
N TYR A 72 13.98 7.77 26.48
CA TYR A 72 13.32 9.06 26.41
C TYR A 72 14.05 10.19 27.19
N TYR A 73 14.12 11.37 26.55
CA TYR A 73 14.24 12.72 27.12
C TYR A 73 15.11 12.87 28.39
N GLN A 74 16.43 12.96 28.20
CA GLN A 74 17.16 14.01 28.91
C GLN A 74 16.94 15.32 28.16
N SER A 75 16.76 16.42 28.89
CA SER A 75 16.73 17.77 28.34
C SER A 75 18.13 18.11 27.81
N ASP A 76 18.48 17.55 26.66
CA ASP A 76 19.66 17.95 25.93
C ASP A 76 19.49 19.38 25.44
N ASP A 77 20.59 20.14 25.40
CA ASP A 77 20.64 21.49 24.79
C ASP A 77 20.13 21.54 23.34
N ARG A 78 19.96 20.37 22.71
CA ARG A 78 19.37 20.17 21.38
C ARG A 78 17.88 20.51 21.33
N PHE A 79 17.16 20.38 22.45
CA PHE A 79 15.71 20.60 22.53
C PHE A 79 15.38 21.60 23.64
N LYS A 80 14.64 22.66 23.28
CA LYS A 80 14.15 23.65 24.24
C LYS A 80 12.63 23.57 24.29
N ASP A 81 12.05 23.39 25.49
CA ASP A 81 10.60 23.29 25.69
C ASP A 81 9.94 22.22 24.79
N SER A 82 10.57 21.04 24.67
CA SER A 82 10.13 19.93 23.80
C SER A 82 10.10 20.25 22.30
N LYS A 83 10.76 21.34 21.87
CA LYS A 83 10.90 21.72 20.46
C LYS A 83 12.36 21.64 20.03
N PRO A 84 12.64 21.20 18.79
CA PRO A 84 14.00 21.18 18.28
C PRO A 84 14.55 22.60 18.16
N THR A 85 15.80 22.79 18.58
CA THR A 85 16.52 24.06 18.39
C THR A 85 16.96 24.24 16.94
N VAL A 86 17.25 25.49 16.54
CA VAL A 86 17.75 25.81 15.20
C VAL A 86 19.10 25.12 14.92
N ALA A 87 19.97 25.04 15.93
CA ALA A 87 21.26 24.36 15.81
C ALA A 87 21.07 22.87 15.49
N TYR A 88 20.14 22.20 16.18
CA TYR A 88 19.79 20.82 15.91
C TYR A 88 19.19 20.63 14.50
N ALA A 89 18.25 21.48 14.11
CA ALA A 89 17.62 21.41 12.78
C ALA A 89 18.62 21.59 11.63
N LYS A 90 19.66 22.43 11.82
CA LYS A 90 20.75 22.59 10.85
C LYS A 90 21.62 21.34 10.70
N GLY A 91 21.77 20.56 11.75
CA GLY A 91 22.55 19.31 11.75
C GLY A 91 21.78 18.07 11.27
N MET A 92 20.51 18.21 10.91
CA MET A 92 19.70 17.06 10.47
C MET A 92 20.21 16.52 9.12
N PRO A 93 20.44 15.20 9.00
CA PRO A 93 20.87 14.60 7.74
C PRO A 93 19.78 14.77 6.67
N ARG A 94 20.16 15.29 5.50
CA ARG A 94 19.23 15.54 4.38
C ARG A 94 19.27 14.44 3.32
N SER A 95 20.35 13.66 3.28
CA SER A 95 20.54 12.54 2.38
C SER A 95 20.64 11.23 3.15
N PHE A 96 20.25 10.12 2.52
CA PHE A 96 20.41 8.78 3.09
C PHE A 96 21.88 8.45 3.38
N SER A 97 22.82 8.92 2.55
CA SER A 97 24.26 8.72 2.76
C SER A 97 24.77 9.34 4.06
N ALA A 98 24.20 10.47 4.49
CA ALA A 98 24.59 11.16 5.72
C ALA A 98 23.92 10.59 6.99
N MET A 99 22.97 9.67 6.85
CA MET A 99 22.27 9.07 8.00
C MET A 99 23.12 8.04 8.74
N ARG A 100 22.83 7.83 10.02
CA ARG A 100 23.47 6.77 10.81
C ARG A 100 23.02 5.40 10.31
N HIS A 101 23.85 4.38 10.52
CA HIS A 101 23.56 3.01 10.07
C HIS A 101 22.23 2.49 10.63
N GLU A 102 21.97 2.74 11.91
CA GLU A 102 20.73 2.32 12.58
C GLU A 102 19.47 2.98 11.99
N GLN A 103 19.54 4.28 11.69
CA GLN A 103 18.43 5.01 11.06
C GLN A 103 18.10 4.44 9.67
N ILE A 104 19.12 4.09 8.90
CA ILE A 104 18.93 3.45 7.59
C ILE A 104 18.30 2.08 7.75
N LEU A 105 18.76 1.26 8.71
CA LEU A 105 18.15 -0.05 8.97
C LEU A 105 16.67 0.08 9.35
N GLN A 106 16.31 1.06 10.17
CA GLN A 106 14.91 1.36 10.47
C GLN A 106 14.12 1.72 9.20
N LEU A 107 14.64 2.64 8.38
CA LEU A 107 14.01 3.04 7.12
C LEU A 107 13.92 1.87 6.10
N CYS A 108 14.85 0.92 6.16
CA CYS A 108 14.81 -0.31 5.38
C CYS A 108 13.64 -1.21 5.78
N VAL A 109 13.38 -1.32 7.09
CA VAL A 109 12.24 -2.06 7.66
C VAL A 109 10.93 -1.36 7.30
N GLU A 110 10.88 -0.03 7.35
CA GLU A 110 9.71 0.76 6.92
C GLU A 110 9.43 0.63 5.41
N GLY A 111 10.40 0.16 4.63
CA GLY A 111 10.23 -0.16 3.22
C GLY A 111 10.71 0.90 2.24
N SER A 112 11.48 1.89 2.71
CA SER A 112 12.08 2.88 1.81
C SER A 112 13.11 2.22 0.88
N HIS A 113 12.83 2.26 -0.42
CA HIS A 113 13.75 1.72 -1.44
C HIS A 113 15.11 2.45 -1.43
N GLN A 114 15.11 3.77 -1.20
CA GLN A 114 16.35 4.55 -1.18
C GLN A 114 17.22 4.17 0.02
N ALA A 115 16.61 3.92 1.19
CA ALA A 115 17.33 3.42 2.35
C ALA A 115 17.91 2.01 2.10
N ARG A 116 17.12 1.10 1.50
CA ARG A 116 17.59 -0.25 1.14
C ARG A 116 18.77 -0.22 0.16
N ARG A 117 18.74 0.71 -0.80
CA ARG A 117 19.87 0.93 -1.72
C ARG A 117 21.12 1.39 -0.96
N GLU A 118 21.01 2.35 -0.06
CA GLU A 118 22.14 2.83 0.75
C GLU A 118 22.67 1.76 1.70
N ALA A 119 21.80 0.96 2.32
CA ALA A 119 22.21 -0.18 3.14
C ALA A 119 23.01 -1.20 2.32
N LEU A 120 22.61 -1.46 1.07
CA LEU A 120 23.36 -2.33 0.17
C LEU A 120 24.71 -1.72 -0.22
N VAL A 121 24.77 -0.41 -0.49
CA VAL A 121 26.05 0.29 -0.75
C VAL A 121 27.01 0.12 0.42
N ARG A 122 26.56 0.30 1.66
CA ARG A 122 27.39 0.12 2.86
C ARG A 122 27.85 -1.32 3.06
N ASN A 123 27.02 -2.29 2.68
CA ASN A 123 27.41 -3.70 2.70
C ASN A 123 28.54 -3.97 1.68
N VAL A 124 28.38 -3.47 0.45
CA VAL A 124 29.44 -3.56 -0.59
C VAL A 124 30.73 -2.89 -0.13
N MET A 125 30.67 -1.70 0.48
CA MET A 125 31.85 -1.05 1.05
C MET A 125 32.55 -1.92 2.10
N THR A 126 31.78 -2.64 2.93
CA THR A 126 32.33 -3.50 3.99
C THR A 126 32.97 -4.77 3.43
N VAL A 127 32.35 -5.37 2.41
CA VAL A 127 32.81 -6.64 1.82
C VAL A 127 33.97 -6.43 0.86
N ASP A 128 33.86 -5.43 -0.02
CA ASP A 128 34.83 -5.17 -1.08
C ASP A 128 35.92 -4.17 -0.67
N ASN A 129 35.77 -3.56 0.52
CA ASN A 129 36.69 -2.55 1.06
C ASN A 129 36.96 -1.38 0.09
N VAL A 130 35.89 -0.88 -0.53
CA VAL A 130 35.91 0.24 -1.49
C VAL A 130 35.22 1.47 -0.93
N GLU A 131 35.54 2.64 -1.49
CA GLU A 131 34.86 3.89 -1.14
C GLU A 131 33.41 3.94 -1.65
N HIS A 132 32.63 4.86 -1.08
CA HIS A 132 31.18 4.97 -1.32
C HIS A 132 30.84 5.14 -2.80
N ASP A 133 31.58 5.97 -3.53
CA ASP A 133 31.33 6.24 -4.95
C ASP A 133 31.52 5.00 -5.83
N ASP A 134 32.51 4.16 -5.53
CA ASP A 134 32.76 2.93 -6.27
C ASP A 134 31.77 1.82 -5.87
N ALA A 135 31.43 1.70 -4.60
CA ALA A 135 30.36 0.83 -4.14
C ALA A 135 29.01 1.20 -4.79
N ALA A 136 28.72 2.50 -4.95
CA ALA A 136 27.51 2.99 -5.59
C ALA A 136 27.43 2.58 -7.07
N LYS A 137 28.58 2.51 -7.78
CA LYS A 137 28.63 1.99 -9.16
C LYS A 137 28.31 0.50 -9.20
N VAL A 138 28.85 -0.30 -8.28
CA VAL A 138 28.55 -1.73 -8.18
C VAL A 138 27.05 -1.95 -7.90
N VAL A 139 26.47 -1.22 -6.96
CA VAL A 139 25.04 -1.31 -6.66
C VAL A 139 24.16 -0.87 -7.84
N SER A 140 24.59 0.12 -8.61
CA SER A 140 23.89 0.51 -9.84
C SER A 140 23.92 -0.62 -10.88
N LYS A 141 25.05 -1.32 -11.07
CA LYS A 141 25.12 -2.51 -11.94
C LYS A 141 24.18 -3.62 -11.46
N ILE A 142 24.17 -3.93 -10.16
CA ILE A 142 23.24 -4.91 -9.57
C ILE A 142 21.78 -4.50 -9.84
N SER A 143 21.47 -3.20 -9.73
CA SER A 143 20.14 -2.69 -10.02
C SER A 143 19.76 -2.77 -11.50
N GLU A 144 20.74 -2.66 -12.42
CA GLU A 144 20.52 -2.80 -13.86
C GLU A 144 20.30 -4.26 -14.25
N GLU A 145 21.09 -5.19 -13.69
CA GLU A 145 20.91 -6.64 -13.86
C GLU A 145 19.57 -7.13 -13.28
N ASN A 146 19.16 -6.59 -12.13
CA ASN A 146 17.83 -6.90 -11.59
C ASN A 146 16.70 -6.41 -12.51
N ARG A 147 16.95 -5.37 -13.32
CA ARG A 147 15.99 -4.84 -14.30
C ARG A 147 16.03 -5.55 -15.66
N SER A 148 17.07 -6.31 -15.99
CA SER A 148 17.13 -6.99 -17.29
C SER A 148 16.14 -8.16 -17.38
N HIS A 149 15.83 -8.80 -16.26
CA HIS A 149 14.85 -9.90 -16.21
C HIS A 149 13.40 -9.43 -15.99
N MET A 150 13.20 -8.14 -15.69
CA MET A 150 11.90 -7.54 -15.41
C MET A 150 10.90 -7.73 -16.56
N TYR A 151 11.37 -7.71 -17.82
CA TYR A 151 10.46 -7.86 -18.98
C TYR A 151 9.68 -9.17 -18.95
N LEU A 152 10.31 -10.29 -18.58
CA LEU A 152 9.64 -11.59 -18.47
C LEU A 152 8.58 -11.61 -17.36
N GLU A 153 8.83 -10.90 -16.26
CA GLU A 153 7.90 -10.82 -15.12
C GLU A 153 6.68 -9.93 -15.43
N TYR A 154 6.83 -8.91 -16.28
CA TYR A 154 5.73 -8.01 -16.64
C TYR A 154 4.82 -8.50 -17.75
N LEU A 155 5.30 -9.43 -18.59
CA LEU A 155 4.50 -9.99 -19.69
C LEU A 155 3.10 -10.44 -19.28
N PRO A 156 2.89 -11.27 -18.24
CA PRO A 156 1.54 -11.72 -17.87
C PRO A 156 0.61 -10.57 -17.45
N TYR A 157 1.14 -9.50 -16.88
CA TYR A 157 0.34 -8.33 -16.51
C TYR A 157 -0.07 -7.52 -17.75
N HIS A 158 0.85 -7.32 -18.70
CA HIS A 158 0.55 -6.63 -19.95
C HIS A 158 -0.41 -7.41 -20.84
N THR A 159 -0.21 -8.72 -20.99
CA THR A 159 -1.12 -9.58 -21.76
C THR A 159 -2.48 -9.66 -21.09
N GLY A 160 -2.54 -9.72 -19.76
CA GLY A 160 -3.80 -9.68 -19.01
C GLY A 160 -4.57 -8.38 -19.23
N ILE A 161 -3.91 -7.22 -19.17
CA ILE A 161 -4.54 -5.91 -19.43
C ILE A 161 -5.03 -5.82 -20.88
N ALA A 162 -4.20 -6.23 -21.85
CA ALA A 162 -4.52 -6.14 -23.26
C ALA A 162 -5.68 -7.09 -23.63
N THR A 163 -5.62 -8.35 -23.20
CA THR A 163 -6.69 -9.32 -23.49
C THR A 163 -7.99 -8.88 -22.83
N ALA A 164 -7.99 -8.55 -21.53
CA ALA A 164 -9.19 -8.09 -20.85
C ALA A 164 -9.79 -6.84 -21.49
N GLY A 165 -8.95 -5.86 -21.87
CA GLY A 165 -9.39 -4.65 -22.55
C GLY A 165 -10.03 -4.92 -23.92
N ILE A 166 -9.41 -5.77 -24.74
CA ILE A 166 -9.95 -6.15 -26.05
C ILE A 166 -11.26 -6.92 -25.90
N PHE A 167 -11.31 -7.95 -25.04
CA PHE A 167 -12.51 -8.75 -24.83
C PHE A 167 -13.66 -7.91 -24.23
N GLY A 168 -13.36 -6.98 -23.32
CA GLY A 168 -14.36 -6.05 -22.78
C GLY A 168 -14.86 -5.02 -23.80
N ALA A 169 -14.02 -4.56 -24.72
CA ALA A 169 -14.42 -3.64 -25.78
C ALA A 169 -15.22 -4.34 -26.89
N VAL A 170 -14.82 -5.57 -27.25
CA VAL A 170 -15.46 -6.40 -28.28
C VAL A 170 -16.78 -7.01 -27.79
N SER A 171 -16.93 -7.24 -26.49
CA SER A 171 -18.18 -7.81 -25.95
C SER A 171 -19.39 -6.91 -26.17
N PHE A 172 -19.22 -5.58 -26.22
CA PHE A 172 -20.33 -4.65 -26.46
C PHE A 172 -20.91 -4.75 -27.89
N PRO A 173 -20.13 -4.55 -28.97
CA PRO A 173 -20.65 -4.67 -30.34
C PRO A 173 -21.08 -6.10 -30.70
N MET A 174 -20.52 -7.14 -30.06
CA MET A 174 -20.88 -8.53 -30.34
C MET A 174 -22.36 -8.84 -30.03
N VAL A 175 -22.94 -8.19 -29.01
CA VAL A 175 -24.35 -8.34 -28.60
C VAL A 175 -25.31 -7.59 -29.55
N PHE A 176 -24.80 -6.58 -30.25
CA PHE A 176 -25.59 -5.69 -31.12
C PHE A 176 -25.44 -6.00 -32.62
N HIS A 177 -24.57 -6.94 -32.98
CA HIS A 177 -24.31 -7.29 -34.36
C HIS A 177 -25.07 -8.57 -34.75
N PRO A 178 -25.95 -8.52 -35.78
CA PRO A 178 -26.88 -9.61 -36.10
C PRO A 178 -26.15 -10.91 -36.45
N GLY A 179 -25.05 -10.82 -37.21
CA GLY A 179 -24.30 -12.01 -37.61
C GLY A 179 -23.63 -12.76 -36.45
N THR A 180 -23.20 -12.05 -35.40
CA THR A 180 -22.58 -12.70 -34.23
C THR A 180 -23.64 -13.28 -33.30
N VAL A 181 -24.78 -12.60 -33.16
CA VAL A 181 -25.91 -13.06 -32.34
C VAL A 181 -26.54 -14.32 -32.95
N LEU A 182 -26.78 -14.35 -34.27
CA LEU A 182 -27.31 -15.52 -34.97
C LEU A 182 -26.32 -16.70 -34.92
N TRP A 183 -25.03 -16.45 -35.16
CA TRP A 183 -23.99 -17.48 -35.05
C TRP A 183 -23.92 -18.09 -33.64
N PHE A 184 -24.00 -17.25 -32.60
CA PHE A 184 -23.97 -17.70 -31.22
C PHE A 184 -25.25 -18.48 -30.86
N ASN A 185 -26.40 -18.01 -31.33
CA ASN A 185 -27.68 -18.69 -31.13
C ASN A 185 -27.68 -20.09 -31.76
N GLU A 186 -27.25 -20.23 -33.02
CA GLU A 186 -27.16 -21.52 -33.71
C GLU A 186 -26.23 -22.54 -33.01
N LYS A 187 -25.16 -22.06 -32.37
CA LYS A 187 -24.15 -22.93 -31.74
C LYS A 187 -24.40 -23.26 -30.29
N PHE A 188 -24.96 -22.34 -29.50
CA PHE A 188 -25.00 -22.48 -28.04
C PHE A 188 -26.40 -22.41 -27.42
N VAL A 189 -27.32 -21.62 -27.97
CA VAL A 189 -28.58 -21.28 -27.29
C VAL A 189 -29.78 -21.97 -27.91
N THR A 190 -29.79 -22.12 -29.24
CA THR A 190 -30.87 -22.76 -30.00
C THR A 190 -32.25 -22.17 -29.72
N ALA A 191 -32.33 -20.86 -29.45
CA ALA A 191 -33.58 -20.13 -29.29
C ALA A 191 -34.25 -19.88 -30.65
N GLU A 192 -35.59 -19.78 -30.65
CA GLU A 192 -36.37 -19.45 -31.84
C GLU A 192 -35.93 -18.11 -32.42
N VAL A 193 -35.58 -18.11 -33.71
CA VAL A 193 -35.13 -16.92 -34.42
C VAL A 193 -36.38 -16.15 -34.87
N PRO A 194 -36.53 -14.85 -34.53
CA PRO A 194 -37.62 -14.02 -35.01
C PRO A 194 -37.61 -13.89 -36.54
N GLU A 195 -38.73 -13.45 -37.13
CA GLU A 195 -38.76 -13.15 -38.56
C GLU A 195 -37.74 -12.07 -38.92
N ILE A 196 -37.15 -12.20 -40.12
CA ILE A 196 -36.01 -11.38 -40.58
C ILE A 196 -36.33 -9.87 -40.56
N ALA A 197 -37.62 -9.50 -40.69
CA ALA A 197 -38.09 -8.12 -40.62
C ALA A 197 -37.90 -7.46 -39.24
N ASP A 198 -37.83 -8.25 -38.17
CA ASP A 198 -37.67 -7.77 -36.79
C ASP A 198 -36.20 -7.78 -36.32
N LEU A 199 -35.22 -8.00 -37.22
CA LEU A 199 -33.77 -7.97 -36.92
C LEU A 199 -33.02 -6.85 -37.67
N GLU A 200 -33.75 -5.87 -38.21
CA GLU A 200 -33.15 -4.84 -39.06
C GLU A 200 -32.44 -3.74 -38.24
N THR A 201 -32.87 -3.49 -37.01
CA THR A 201 -32.24 -2.47 -36.15
C THR A 201 -31.32 -3.05 -35.08
N ILE A 202 -30.28 -2.29 -34.75
CA ILE A 202 -29.31 -2.63 -33.69
C ILE A 202 -30.02 -2.88 -32.34
N LEU A 203 -31.06 -2.10 -32.04
CA LEU A 203 -31.80 -2.22 -30.79
C LEU A 203 -32.70 -3.47 -30.76
N GLU A 204 -33.26 -3.88 -31.89
CA GLU A 204 -34.03 -5.13 -31.98
C GLU A 204 -33.11 -6.34 -31.82
N VAL A 205 -31.95 -6.36 -32.50
CA VAL A 205 -30.92 -7.39 -32.32
C VAL A 205 -30.44 -7.46 -30.87
N GLY A 206 -30.27 -6.30 -30.22
CA GLY A 206 -29.97 -6.19 -28.80
C GLY A 206 -31.09 -6.75 -27.91
N SER A 207 -32.35 -6.43 -28.21
CA SER A 207 -33.50 -6.94 -27.45
C SER A 207 -33.67 -8.46 -27.57
N PHE A 208 -33.39 -9.01 -28.75
CA PHE A 208 -33.40 -10.45 -29.00
C PHE A 208 -32.27 -11.15 -28.24
N SER A 209 -31.04 -10.65 -28.34
CA SER A 209 -29.89 -11.22 -27.61
C SER A 209 -30.07 -11.14 -26.09
N TRP A 210 -30.63 -10.05 -25.56
CA TRP A 210 -30.97 -9.91 -24.13
C TRP A 210 -32.17 -10.74 -23.67
N SER A 211 -32.92 -11.35 -24.58
CA SER A 211 -33.98 -12.30 -24.19
C SER A 211 -33.40 -13.59 -23.62
N TRP A 212 -32.16 -13.94 -23.96
CA TRP A 212 -31.51 -15.19 -23.56
C TRP A 212 -30.10 -15.02 -23.00
N MET A 213 -29.38 -13.95 -23.32
CA MET A 213 -28.28 -13.45 -22.48
C MET A 213 -28.85 -12.55 -21.39
N GLU A 214 -28.29 -12.60 -20.19
CA GLU A 214 -28.72 -11.75 -19.07
C GLU A 214 -28.97 -10.28 -19.48
N PRO A 215 -29.96 -9.61 -18.85
CA PRO A 215 -30.35 -8.24 -19.22
C PRO A 215 -29.17 -7.26 -19.12
N ILE A 216 -29.32 -6.06 -19.68
CA ILE A 216 -28.33 -4.96 -19.77
C ILE A 216 -27.40 -4.81 -18.53
N ILE A 217 -27.93 -5.08 -17.33
CA ILE A 217 -27.19 -5.09 -16.06
C ILE A 217 -26.02 -6.09 -16.05
N GLY A 218 -26.18 -7.29 -16.60
CA GLY A 218 -25.13 -8.31 -16.71
C GLY A 218 -23.98 -7.84 -17.60
N GLN A 219 -24.29 -7.27 -18.77
CA GLN A 219 -23.30 -6.71 -19.69
C GLN A 219 -22.54 -5.52 -19.06
N ALA A 220 -23.26 -4.62 -18.39
CA ALA A 220 -22.65 -3.50 -17.67
C ALA A 220 -21.72 -4.02 -16.55
N SER A 221 -22.15 -5.04 -15.81
CA SER A 221 -21.36 -5.66 -14.73
C SER A 221 -20.07 -6.28 -15.25
N PHE A 222 -20.13 -6.95 -16.41
CA PHE A 222 -18.93 -7.50 -17.06
C PHE A 222 -17.92 -6.42 -17.44
N ILE A 223 -18.37 -5.29 -18.01
CA ILE A 223 -17.49 -4.16 -18.35
C ILE A 223 -16.84 -3.58 -17.09
N PHE A 224 -17.61 -3.42 -16.00
CA PHE A 224 -17.04 -2.96 -14.73
C PHE A 224 -16.05 -3.95 -14.15
N LEU A 225 -16.28 -5.26 -14.27
CA LEU A 225 -15.35 -6.30 -13.84
C LEU A 225 -14.05 -6.22 -14.64
N VAL A 226 -14.12 -6.07 -15.96
CA VAL A 226 -12.95 -5.86 -16.83
C VAL A 226 -12.16 -4.62 -16.42
N LEU A 227 -12.84 -3.49 -16.17
CA LEU A 227 -12.20 -2.26 -15.69
C LEU A 227 -11.54 -2.43 -14.32
N GLN A 228 -12.17 -3.15 -13.40
CA GLN A 228 -11.60 -3.48 -12.09
C GLN A 228 -10.37 -4.38 -12.21
N PHE A 229 -10.42 -5.38 -13.09
CA PHE A 229 -9.30 -6.26 -13.38
C PHE A 229 -8.12 -5.48 -13.96
N VAL A 230 -8.36 -4.67 -15.00
CA VAL A 230 -7.33 -3.79 -15.60
C VAL A 230 -6.72 -2.86 -14.57
N ARG A 231 -7.54 -2.26 -13.70
CA ARG A 231 -7.05 -1.42 -12.59
C ARG A 231 -6.18 -2.21 -11.62
N SER A 232 -6.59 -3.41 -11.23
CA SER A 232 -5.82 -4.28 -10.33
C SER A 232 -4.46 -4.63 -10.92
N GLN A 233 -4.43 -5.04 -12.20
CA GLN A 233 -3.19 -5.35 -12.92
C GLN A 233 -2.29 -4.11 -13.07
N ALA A 234 -2.88 -2.93 -13.29
CA ALA A 234 -2.13 -1.68 -13.34
C ALA A 234 -1.48 -1.32 -11.99
N ILE A 235 -2.18 -1.55 -10.87
CA ILE A 235 -1.61 -1.34 -9.53
C ILE A 235 -0.48 -2.33 -9.25
N ASN A 236 -0.63 -3.59 -9.66
CA ASN A 236 0.41 -4.62 -9.53
C ASN A 236 1.67 -4.28 -10.34
N LEU A 237 1.52 -3.61 -11.49
CA LEU A 237 2.64 -3.07 -12.27
C LEU A 237 3.32 -1.85 -11.63
N GLY A 238 2.84 -1.39 -10.47
CA GLY A 238 3.35 -0.19 -9.82
C GLY A 238 2.94 1.11 -10.51
N LEU A 239 1.94 1.09 -11.38
CA LEU A 239 1.42 2.31 -11.99
C LEU A 239 0.74 3.15 -10.92
N LYS A 240 1.34 4.31 -10.64
CA LYS A 240 0.81 5.26 -9.67
C LYS A 240 -0.58 5.73 -10.11
N PRO A 241 -1.62 5.56 -9.27
CA PRO A 241 -2.97 5.99 -9.61
C PRO A 241 -3.06 7.51 -9.75
N TYR A 242 -4.16 7.98 -10.35
CA TYR A 242 -4.40 9.40 -10.62
C TYR A 242 -4.23 10.32 -9.40
N GLY A 243 -4.58 9.83 -8.19
CA GLY A 243 -4.38 10.58 -6.94
C GLY A 243 -2.92 11.00 -6.72
N HIS A 244 -1.95 10.09 -6.93
CA HIS A 244 -0.53 10.43 -6.82
C HIS A 244 -0.08 11.44 -7.89
N LYS A 245 -0.67 11.40 -9.08
CA LYS A 245 -0.36 12.39 -10.12
C LYS A 245 -0.81 13.79 -9.71
N ILE A 246 -2.00 13.92 -9.11
CA ILE A 246 -2.48 15.20 -8.57
C ILE A 246 -1.57 15.69 -7.44
N LEU A 247 -1.20 14.80 -6.51
CA LEU A 247 -0.29 15.12 -5.41
C LEU A 247 1.06 15.64 -5.93
N GLY A 248 1.63 15.00 -6.95
CA GLY A 248 2.88 15.45 -7.57
C GLY A 248 2.77 16.79 -8.31
N VAL A 249 1.60 17.13 -8.87
CA VAL A 249 1.38 18.47 -9.44
C VAL A 249 1.27 19.52 -8.33
N ARG A 250 0.62 19.17 -7.21
CA ARG A 250 0.49 20.04 -6.03
C ARG A 250 1.85 20.31 -5.39
N SER A 251 2.67 19.28 -5.18
CA SER A 251 4.00 19.40 -4.59
C SER A 251 4.89 20.34 -5.42
N LYS A 252 4.94 20.15 -6.73
CA LYS A 252 5.71 21.04 -7.65
C LYS A 252 5.26 22.49 -7.57
N ARG A 253 3.95 22.74 -7.44
CA ARG A 253 3.42 24.10 -7.25
C ARG A 253 3.89 24.71 -5.93
N MET A 254 3.94 23.92 -4.86
CA MET A 254 4.42 24.36 -3.54
C MET A 254 5.92 24.66 -3.56
N CYS A 255 6.75 23.81 -4.18
CA CYS A 255 8.18 24.06 -4.33
C CYS A 255 8.45 25.35 -5.12
N LYS A 256 7.64 25.66 -6.14
CA LYS A 256 7.75 26.93 -6.88
C LYS A 256 7.35 28.15 -6.03
N LYS A 257 6.40 27.99 -5.11
CA LYS A 257 5.89 29.09 -4.27
C LYS A 257 6.82 29.41 -3.09
N TYR A 258 7.52 28.40 -2.57
CA TYR A 258 8.41 28.54 -1.41
C TYR A 258 9.83 28.04 -1.73
N PRO A 259 10.58 28.76 -2.58
CA PRO A 259 11.92 28.33 -2.98
C PRO A 259 12.96 28.38 -1.85
N GLN A 260 12.64 29.03 -0.72
CA GLN A 260 13.57 29.15 0.42
C GLN A 260 13.77 27.85 1.22
N TYR A 261 12.88 26.87 1.08
CA TYR A 261 12.97 25.59 1.79
C TYR A 261 13.48 24.49 0.87
N ASP A 262 13.95 23.40 1.48
CA ASP A 262 14.38 22.23 0.73
C ASP A 262 13.18 21.62 -0.03
N PRO A 263 13.32 21.40 -1.35
CA PRO A 263 12.22 20.90 -2.18
C PRO A 263 11.77 19.49 -1.77
N ILE A 264 12.65 18.67 -1.19
CA ILE A 264 12.33 17.30 -0.79
C ILE A 264 11.34 17.31 0.37
N PHE A 265 11.61 18.11 1.41
CA PHE A 265 10.71 18.22 2.56
C PHE A 265 9.37 18.86 2.18
N LEU A 266 9.37 19.85 1.28
CA LEU A 266 8.14 20.44 0.77
C LEU A 266 7.31 19.45 -0.05
N GLU A 267 7.97 18.62 -0.85
CA GLU A 267 7.30 17.57 -1.62
C GLU A 267 6.67 16.54 -0.69
N TRP A 268 7.42 15.99 0.26
CA TRP A 268 6.90 15.01 1.22
C TRP A 268 5.76 15.57 2.07
N PHE A 269 5.90 16.81 2.56
CA PHE A 269 4.83 17.47 3.31
C PHE A 269 3.58 17.63 2.44
N SER A 270 3.73 18.14 1.22
CA SER A 270 2.62 18.33 0.28
C SER A 270 2.01 17.02 -0.22
N GLU A 271 2.73 15.91 -0.22
CA GLU A 271 2.19 14.60 -0.57
C GLU A 271 1.45 13.96 0.60
N SER A 272 1.90 14.21 1.84
CA SER A 272 1.29 13.68 3.06
C SER A 272 -0.03 14.36 3.44
N ASP A 273 -0.24 15.60 3.03
CA ASP A 273 -1.45 16.36 3.38
C ASP A 273 -2.69 15.83 2.64
N ALA A 274 -3.85 15.84 3.31
CA ALA A 274 -5.09 15.34 2.72
C ALA A 274 -5.51 16.18 1.49
N LEU A 275 -6.11 15.53 0.49
CA LEU A 275 -6.67 16.23 -0.68
C LEU A 275 -8.03 16.88 -0.37
N TYR A 276 -8.76 16.36 0.61
CA TYR A 276 -10.08 16.84 1.00
C TYR A 276 -10.26 16.77 2.52
N GLY A 277 -10.80 17.85 3.09
CA GLY A 277 -10.97 18.00 4.54
C GLY A 277 -9.68 18.45 5.25
N LYS A 278 -9.81 19.33 6.25
CA LYS A 278 -8.71 19.62 7.18
C LYS A 278 -8.49 18.37 8.03
N LEU A 279 -7.28 17.82 8.01
CA LEU A 279 -6.81 16.95 9.09
C LEU A 279 -6.93 17.76 10.39
N LYS A 280 -7.86 17.36 11.27
CA LYS A 280 -8.04 17.93 12.61
C LYS A 280 -6.96 17.39 13.54
#